data_AF-A0A524RRD8-F1
#
_entry.id   AF-A0A524RRD8-F1
#
_cell.length_a   1.000
_cell.length_b   1.000
_cell.length_c   1.000
_cell.angle_alpha   90.00
_cell.angle_beta   90.00
_cell.angle_gamma   90.00
#
_symmetry.space_group_name_H-M   'P 1'
#
loop_
_entity.id
_entity.type
_entity.pdbx_description
1 polymer ?
#
loop_
_entity_poly.entity_id
_entity_poly.type
_entity_poly.pdbx_seq_one_letter_code
_entity_poly.pdbx_strand_id
1 'polypeptide(L)'
;MDEATTGYELVQDLPLNAERRVTQKRYDDAVGRLYRAMELTAQLLLCCGVRERLCGDGKTKGIIEHLPERLRSAYLEKQKQSRKGEGPLQLALTESYKLLADLDHPVGARWNEREGQLKGVLKHRNNSLFAHGFQPISYSQWTEFNNIVGPFIRETISAETSAGSRSFSAIPQFPSVLDKLEFDE
;
A
#
# COMPACT_ATOMS: atom_id res chain seq x y z
N MET A 1 4.53 17.63 11.74
CA MET A 1 3.59 16.50 11.87
C MET A 1 3.23 16.43 13.33
N ASP A 2 1.94 16.53 13.66
CA ASP A 2 1.47 16.34 15.03
C ASP A 2 1.90 14.98 15.56
N GLU A 3 2.28 14.94 16.84
CA GLU A 3 2.79 13.76 17.57
C GLU A 3 1.84 12.54 17.59
N ALA A 4 0.59 12.72 17.14
CA ALA A 4 -0.47 11.71 17.20
C ALA A 4 -0.71 10.91 15.91
N THR A 5 -0.05 11.22 14.77
CA THR A 5 -0.31 10.51 13.50
C THR A 5 0.67 9.36 13.25
N THR A 6 0.13 8.22 12.81
CA THR A 6 0.89 6.97 12.57
C THR A 6 1.30 6.77 11.11
N GLY A 7 0.71 7.53 10.19
CA GLY A 7 0.83 7.35 8.74
C GLY A 7 -0.20 6.37 8.17
N TYR A 8 -0.74 5.46 8.99
CA TYR A 8 -1.77 4.49 8.57
C TYR A 8 -3.12 5.11 8.28
N GLU A 9 -3.34 6.36 8.70
CA GLU A 9 -4.52 7.15 8.36
C GLU A 9 -4.67 7.27 6.84
N LEU A 10 -3.57 7.54 6.12
CA LEU A 10 -3.58 7.60 4.66
C LEU A 10 -3.90 6.25 4.02
N VAL A 11 -3.42 5.16 4.61
CA VAL A 11 -3.73 3.81 4.14
C VAL A 11 -5.22 3.50 4.36
N GLN A 12 -5.83 3.99 5.45
CA GLN A 12 -7.25 3.79 5.72
C GLN A 12 -8.17 4.62 4.81
N ASP A 13 -7.79 5.86 4.48
CA ASP A 13 -8.62 6.71 3.62
C ASP A 13 -8.74 6.14 2.20
N LEU A 14 -7.69 5.53 1.66
CA LEU A 14 -7.68 5.00 0.29
C LEU A 14 -8.77 3.93 0.02
N PRO A 15 -8.94 2.87 0.84
CA PRO A 15 -10.07 1.95 0.74
C PRO A 15 -11.44 2.64 0.85
N LEU A 16 -11.62 3.56 1.79
CA LEU A 16 -12.88 4.29 1.96
C LEU A 16 -13.19 5.16 0.74
N ASN A 17 -12.17 5.76 0.15
CA ASN A 17 -12.29 6.49 -1.11
C ASN A 17 -12.61 5.56 -2.28
N ALA A 18 -12.00 4.37 -2.32
CA ALA A 18 -12.31 3.36 -3.33
C ALA A 18 -13.80 2.97 -3.28
N GLU A 19 -14.37 2.75 -2.10
CA GLU A 19 -15.81 2.46 -1.94
C GLU A 19 -16.69 3.58 -2.52
N ARG A 20 -16.32 4.85 -2.30
CA ARG A 20 -17.02 6.00 -2.92
C ARG A 20 -16.89 6.01 -4.45
N ARG A 21 -15.79 5.54 -5.03
CA ARG A 21 -15.65 5.45 -6.49
C ARG A 21 -16.52 4.36 -7.08
N VAL A 22 -16.75 3.29 -6.34
CA VAL A 22 -17.64 2.19 -6.74
C VAL A 22 -19.08 2.67 -6.86
N THR A 23 -19.57 3.52 -5.94
CA THR A 23 -20.93 4.08 -6.04
C THR A 23 -21.12 4.92 -7.31
N GLN A 24 -20.04 5.51 -7.81
CA GLN A 24 -19.98 6.27 -9.07
C GLN A 24 -19.71 5.37 -10.29
N LYS A 25 -19.66 4.04 -10.14
CA LYS A 25 -19.28 3.06 -11.18
C LYS A 25 -17.88 3.27 -11.78
N ARG A 26 -16.97 3.93 -11.03
CA ARG A 26 -15.58 4.19 -11.42
C ARG A 26 -14.66 3.09 -10.89
N TYR A 27 -14.78 1.89 -11.44
CA TYR A 27 -14.11 0.69 -10.89
C TYR A 27 -12.59 0.70 -11.08
N ASP A 28 -12.08 1.18 -12.21
CA ASP A 28 -10.63 1.36 -12.43
C ASP A 28 -9.99 2.27 -11.37
N ASP A 29 -10.67 3.38 -11.04
CA ASP A 29 -10.23 4.32 -9.99
C ASP A 29 -10.28 3.65 -8.60
N ALA A 30 -11.35 2.91 -8.30
CA ALA A 30 -11.49 2.17 -7.06
C ALA A 30 -10.36 1.14 -6.87
N VAL A 31 -10.09 0.31 -7.88
CA VAL A 31 -8.99 -0.67 -7.83
C VAL A 31 -7.64 0.02 -7.72
N GLY A 32 -7.41 1.12 -8.45
CA GLY A 32 -6.18 1.91 -8.36
C GLY A 32 -5.91 2.42 -6.94
N ARG A 33 -6.95 2.89 -6.24
CA ARG A 33 -6.84 3.34 -4.84
C ARG A 33 -6.53 2.21 -3.88
N LEU A 34 -7.22 1.07 -4.02
CA LEU A 34 -6.97 -0.07 -3.14
C LEU A 34 -5.59 -0.70 -3.37
N TYR A 35 -5.14 -0.73 -4.63
CA TYR A 35 -3.77 -1.10 -4.99
C TYR A 35 -2.75 -0.13 -4.36
N ARG A 36 -2.99 1.18 -4.45
CA ARG A 36 -2.11 2.19 -3.84
C ARG A 36 -2.05 2.05 -2.32
N ALA A 37 -3.17 1.72 -1.67
CA ALA A 37 -3.20 1.45 -0.23
C ALA A 37 -2.30 0.26 0.13
N MET A 38 -2.34 -0.82 -0.67
CA MET A 38 -1.49 -1.99 -0.47
C MET A 38 0.01 -1.67 -0.67
N GLU A 39 0.36 -0.83 -1.65
CA GLU A 39 1.73 -0.33 -1.82
C GLU A 39 2.18 0.54 -0.65
N LEU A 40 1.34 1.50 -0.25
CA LEU A 40 1.66 2.42 0.84
C LEU A 40 1.82 1.67 2.17
N THR A 41 1.04 0.62 2.40
CA THR A 41 1.19 -0.28 3.55
C THR A 41 2.60 -0.86 3.61
N ALA A 42 3.09 -1.47 2.52
CA ALA A 42 4.44 -2.03 2.47
C ALA A 42 5.52 -0.96 2.63
N GLN A 43 5.32 0.21 2.02
CA GLN A 43 6.25 1.34 2.13
C GLN A 43 6.36 1.83 3.57
N LEU A 44 5.24 2.02 4.27
CA LEU A 44 5.23 2.42 5.69
C LEU A 44 5.91 1.37 6.55
N LEU A 45 5.60 0.10 6.37
CA LEU A 45 6.20 -1.00 7.13
C LEU A 45 7.72 -1.10 6.91
N LEU A 46 8.19 -0.93 5.69
CA LEU A 46 9.62 -0.90 5.40
C LEU A 46 10.30 0.35 5.98
N CYS A 47 9.64 1.51 5.96
CA CYS A 47 10.14 2.75 6.57
C CYS A 47 10.12 2.73 8.11
N CYS A 48 9.18 2.03 8.73
CA CYS A 48 9.06 1.90 10.18
C CYS A 48 9.93 0.76 10.72
N GLY A 49 10.00 -0.37 10.00
CA GLY A 49 10.83 -1.54 10.32
C GLY A 49 12.32 -1.30 10.07
N VAL A 50 12.66 -0.45 9.10
CA VAL A 50 14.00 0.10 8.90
C VAL A 50 13.99 1.54 9.41
N ARG A 51 14.13 1.68 10.73
CA ARG A 51 14.05 2.92 11.51
C ARG A 51 14.61 4.14 10.73
N GLU A 52 13.67 5.02 10.34
CA GLU A 52 13.85 6.37 9.78
C GLU A 52 14.03 6.50 8.26
N ARG A 53 12.95 7.03 7.65
CA ARG A 53 12.87 8.12 6.63
C ARG A 53 11.96 7.73 5.47
N LEU A 54 10.84 8.44 5.37
CA LEU A 54 10.10 8.60 4.13
C LEU A 54 10.71 9.77 3.35
N CYS A 55 11.10 9.54 2.10
CA CYS A 55 10.93 10.57 1.08
C CYS A 55 9.50 10.43 0.56
N GLY A 56 8.74 11.53 0.53
CA GLY A 56 7.32 11.57 0.17
C GLY A 56 6.97 11.10 -1.25
N ASP A 57 7.93 10.57 -2.00
CA ASP A 57 7.77 10.00 -3.34
C ASP A 57 7.76 8.46 -3.37
N GLY A 58 7.75 7.80 -2.21
CA GLY A 58 7.70 6.33 -2.10
C GLY A 58 9.02 5.63 -2.44
N LYS A 59 10.13 6.36 -2.49
CA LYS A 59 11.47 5.79 -2.65
C LYS A 59 12.14 5.59 -1.30
N THR A 60 12.69 4.40 -1.08
CA THR A 60 13.44 4.06 0.13
C THR A 60 14.91 4.37 -0.11
N LYS A 61 15.29 5.65 0.01
CA LYS A 61 16.70 6.06 -0.10
C LYS A 61 17.44 5.56 1.14
N GLY A 62 18.53 4.84 0.92
CA GLY A 62 19.41 4.37 1.99
C GLY A 62 18.92 3.15 2.78
N ILE A 63 17.97 2.38 2.26
CA ILE A 63 17.49 1.18 2.96
C ILE A 63 18.56 0.07 3.05
N ILE A 64 19.43 -0.04 2.04
CA ILE A 64 20.35 -1.18 1.88
C ILE A 64 21.40 -1.21 3.00
N GLU A 65 21.98 -0.06 3.36
CA GLU A 65 22.94 0.05 4.46
C GLU A 65 22.35 -0.36 5.82
N HIS A 66 21.03 -0.24 5.98
CA HIS A 66 20.31 -0.60 7.19
C HIS A 66 19.75 -2.02 7.18
N LEU A 67 19.81 -2.73 6.04
CA LEU A 67 19.45 -4.14 6.00
C LEU A 67 20.44 -4.99 6.81
N PRO A 68 19.99 -6.11 7.40
CA PRO A 68 20.87 -7.14 7.95
C PRO A 68 21.93 -7.56 6.92
N GLU A 69 23.15 -7.82 7.38
CA GLU A 69 24.31 -8.11 6.51
C GLU A 69 24.02 -9.22 5.50
N ARG A 70 23.30 -10.26 5.92
CA ARG A 70 22.85 -11.39 5.08
C ARG A 70 22.03 -10.97 3.84
N LEU A 71 21.34 -9.82 3.88
CA LEU A 71 20.47 -9.33 2.81
C LEU A 71 21.15 -8.27 1.93
N ARG A 72 22.16 -7.56 2.45
CA ARG A 72 22.75 -6.39 1.79
C ARG A 72 23.20 -6.68 0.36
N SER A 73 23.97 -7.76 0.16
CA SER A 73 24.50 -8.12 -1.16
C SER A 73 23.39 -8.38 -2.18
N ALA A 74 22.35 -9.12 -1.79
CA ALA A 74 21.24 -9.46 -2.68
C ALA A 74 20.45 -8.21 -3.12
N TYR A 75 20.19 -7.28 -2.19
CA TYR A 75 19.44 -6.06 -2.50
C TYR A 75 20.30 -4.96 -3.15
N LEU A 76 21.61 -4.96 -2.94
CA LEU A 76 22.56 -4.13 -3.67
C LEU A 76 22.64 -4.53 -5.15
N GLU A 77 22.72 -5.82 -5.45
CA GLU A 77 22.69 -6.30 -6.84
C GLU A 77 21.37 -5.94 -7.54
N LYS A 78 20.24 -6.03 -6.83
CA LYS A 78 18.94 -5.55 -7.35
C LYS A 78 18.94 -4.05 -7.65
N GLN A 79 19.53 -3.22 -6.79
CA GLN A 79 19.64 -1.78 -7.01
C GLN A 79 20.44 -1.46 -8.29
N LYS A 80 21.57 -2.14 -8.49
CA LYS A 80 22.42 -1.99 -9.69
C LYS A 80 21.69 -2.40 -10.97
N GLN A 81 20.86 -3.44 -10.90
CA GLN A 81 20.03 -3.90 -12.02
C GLN A 81 18.87 -2.95 -12.35
N SER A 82 18.50 -2.03 -11.43
CA SER A 82 17.50 -1.01 -11.73
C SER A 82 18.06 -0.04 -12.79
N ARG A 83 17.19 0.45 -13.68
CA ARG A 83 17.53 1.24 -14.89
C ARG A 83 18.39 2.50 -14.65
N LYS A 84 18.71 2.86 -13.41
CA LYS A 84 19.49 4.04 -13.05
C LYS A 84 20.89 3.78 -12.49
N GLY A 85 21.29 2.53 -12.21
CA GLY A 85 22.65 2.15 -11.78
C GLY A 85 23.13 2.68 -10.41
N GLU A 86 22.74 3.90 -10.04
CA GLU A 86 23.12 4.64 -8.82
C GLU A 86 21.92 5.46 -8.30
N GLY A 87 20.79 4.80 -8.07
CA GLY A 87 19.54 5.42 -7.58
C GLY A 87 19.00 4.77 -6.31
N PRO A 88 18.01 5.37 -5.63
CA PRO A 88 17.36 4.73 -4.49
C PRO A 88 16.78 3.36 -4.91
N LEU A 89 16.80 2.40 -3.98
CA LEU A 89 16.26 1.06 -4.25
C LEU A 89 14.78 1.18 -4.62
N GLN A 90 14.44 0.74 -5.84
CA GLN A 90 13.08 0.69 -6.32
C GLN A 90 12.60 -0.75 -6.23
N LEU A 91 11.64 -1.00 -5.34
CA LEU A 91 11.00 -2.30 -5.19
C LEU A 91 9.59 -2.23 -5.75
N ALA A 92 9.24 -3.21 -6.58
CA ALA A 92 7.84 -3.44 -6.91
C ALA A 92 7.07 -3.93 -5.68
N LEU A 93 5.73 -3.94 -5.76
CA LEU A 93 4.85 -4.39 -4.67
C LEU A 93 5.26 -5.75 -4.09
N THR A 94 5.37 -6.77 -4.95
CA THR A 94 5.75 -8.14 -4.53
C THR A 94 7.13 -8.19 -3.90
N GLU A 95 8.08 -7.43 -4.43
CA GLU A 95 9.44 -7.36 -3.86
C GLU A 95 9.46 -6.68 -2.50
N SER A 96 8.58 -5.71 -2.28
CA SER A 96 8.43 -5.03 -0.99
C SER A 96 7.94 -5.98 0.10
N TYR A 97 6.92 -6.80 -0.20
CA TYR A 97 6.45 -7.83 0.75
C TYR A 97 7.43 -8.99 0.92
N LYS A 98 8.17 -9.36 -0.13
CA LYS A 98 9.27 -10.32 -0.01
C LYS A 98 10.36 -9.81 0.92
N LEU A 99 10.76 -8.54 0.79
CA LEU A 99 11.73 -7.94 1.71
C LEU A 99 11.21 -7.94 3.15
N LEU A 100 9.92 -7.65 3.37
CA LEU A 100 9.31 -7.76 4.69
C LEU A 100 9.37 -9.20 5.24
N ALA A 101 9.21 -10.22 4.39
CA ALA A 101 9.41 -11.62 4.79
C ALA A 101 10.88 -11.96 5.09
N ASP A 102 11.83 -11.47 4.27
CA ASP A 102 13.27 -11.66 4.49
C ASP A 102 13.76 -10.98 5.79
N LEU A 103 13.04 -9.94 6.24
CA LEU A 103 13.21 -9.23 7.51
C LEU A 103 12.40 -9.86 8.67
N ASP A 104 11.80 -11.03 8.45
CA ASP A 104 11.02 -11.77 9.44
C ASP A 104 9.79 -11.01 9.97
N HIS A 105 9.29 -10.02 9.21
CA HIS A 105 8.10 -9.26 9.58
C HIS A 105 6.83 -10.11 9.39
N PRO A 106 5.88 -10.16 10.36
CA PRO A 106 4.69 -11.02 10.28
C PRO A 106 3.82 -10.81 9.03
N VAL A 107 3.77 -9.59 8.51
CA VAL A 107 3.09 -9.27 7.25
C VAL A 107 3.66 -10.03 6.04
N GLY A 108 4.96 -10.33 6.04
CA GLY A 108 5.62 -11.06 4.96
C GLY A 108 5.16 -12.52 4.92
N ALA A 109 5.00 -13.15 6.09
CA ALA A 109 4.39 -14.47 6.21
C ALA A 109 2.95 -14.48 5.69
N ARG A 110 2.12 -13.49 6.11
CA ARG A 110 0.75 -13.33 5.62
C ARG A 110 0.68 -13.11 4.10
N TRP A 111 1.63 -12.36 3.53
CA TRP A 111 1.74 -12.21 2.08
C TRP A 111 2.01 -13.56 1.42
N ASN A 112 3.01 -14.31 1.90
CA ASN A 112 3.38 -15.61 1.32
C ASN A 112 2.21 -16.61 1.33
N GLU A 113 1.44 -16.66 2.41
CA GLU A 113 0.24 -17.51 2.52
C GLU A 113 -0.83 -17.16 1.46
N ARG A 114 -0.96 -15.88 1.10
CA ARG A 114 -2.00 -15.37 0.20
C ARG A 114 -1.47 -14.99 -1.18
N GLU A 115 -0.20 -15.25 -1.47
CA GLU A 115 0.51 -14.66 -2.61
C GLU A 115 -0.16 -15.01 -3.94
N GLY A 116 -0.57 -16.28 -4.12
CA GLY A 116 -1.25 -16.73 -5.33
C GLY A 116 -2.56 -15.99 -5.59
N GLN A 117 -3.38 -15.78 -4.55
CA GLN A 117 -4.65 -15.07 -4.64
C GLN A 117 -4.44 -13.58 -4.91
N LEU A 118 -3.52 -12.95 -4.17
CA LEU A 118 -3.17 -11.54 -4.34
C LEU A 118 -2.63 -11.27 -5.75
N LYS A 119 -1.66 -12.07 -6.22
CA LYS A 119 -1.15 -11.97 -7.59
C LYS A 119 -2.22 -12.25 -8.64
N GLY A 120 -3.19 -13.13 -8.35
CA GLY A 120 -4.33 -13.41 -9.19
C GLY A 120 -5.15 -12.16 -9.49
N VAL A 121 -5.63 -11.48 -8.45
CA VAL A 121 -6.45 -10.26 -8.61
C VAL A 121 -5.66 -9.06 -9.13
N LEU A 122 -4.35 -8.99 -8.85
CA LEU A 122 -3.48 -7.95 -9.42
C LEU A 122 -3.43 -7.97 -10.95
N LYS A 123 -3.73 -9.11 -11.59
CA LYS A 123 -3.83 -9.20 -13.06
C LYS A 123 -4.94 -8.32 -13.61
N HIS A 124 -6.08 -8.22 -12.92
CA HIS A 124 -7.19 -7.35 -13.34
C HIS A 124 -6.73 -5.90 -13.45
N ARG A 125 -6.05 -5.40 -12.41
CA ARG A 125 -5.44 -4.06 -12.42
C ARG A 125 -4.43 -3.91 -13.53
N ASN A 126 -3.50 -4.85 -13.68
CA ASN A 126 -2.40 -4.71 -14.65
C ASN A 126 -2.89 -4.63 -16.09
N ASN A 127 -3.98 -5.33 -16.41
CA ASN A 127 -4.59 -5.32 -17.73
C ASN A 127 -5.55 -4.13 -17.94
N SER A 128 -5.73 -3.27 -16.93
CA SER A 128 -6.66 -2.15 -16.98
C SER A 128 -6.05 -0.85 -17.49
N LEU A 129 -6.92 0.10 -17.85
CA LEU A 129 -6.54 1.37 -18.48
C LEU A 129 -5.62 2.23 -17.60
N PHE A 130 -5.84 2.22 -16.28
CA PHE A 130 -5.04 3.02 -15.34
C PHE A 130 -3.73 2.35 -14.93
N ALA A 131 -3.40 1.21 -15.54
CA ALA A 131 -2.11 0.55 -15.38
C ALA A 131 -1.39 0.44 -16.73
N HIS A 132 -1.46 -0.73 -17.36
CA HIS A 132 -0.65 -1.06 -18.54
C HIS A 132 -1.46 -1.74 -19.65
N GLY A 133 -2.79 -1.85 -19.49
CA GLY A 133 -3.64 -2.48 -20.49
C GLY A 133 -4.82 -1.59 -20.89
N PHE A 134 -5.85 -2.22 -21.43
CA PHE A 134 -7.02 -1.55 -22.00
C PHE A 134 -8.35 -2.23 -21.59
N GLN A 135 -8.30 -3.20 -20.69
CA GLN A 135 -9.48 -3.94 -20.23
C GLN A 135 -10.16 -3.17 -19.09
N PRO A 136 -11.39 -2.67 -19.26
CA PRO A 136 -12.09 -1.97 -18.19
C PRO A 136 -12.38 -2.93 -17.03
N ILE A 137 -12.33 -2.41 -15.80
CA ILE A 137 -12.65 -3.22 -14.62
C ILE A 137 -14.17 -3.27 -14.45
N SER A 138 -14.71 -4.48 -14.33
CA SER A 138 -16.12 -4.72 -14.02
C SER A 138 -16.40 -4.66 -12.50
N TYR A 139 -17.68 -4.55 -12.13
CA TYR A 139 -18.09 -4.60 -10.72
C TYR A 139 -17.71 -5.92 -10.04
N SER A 140 -17.79 -7.06 -10.75
CA SER A 140 -17.39 -8.36 -10.20
C SER A 140 -15.89 -8.44 -9.96
N GLN A 141 -15.07 -7.93 -10.89
CA GLN A 141 -13.62 -7.86 -10.72
C GLN A 141 -13.22 -6.91 -9.58
N TRP A 142 -13.89 -5.75 -9.45
CA TRP A 142 -13.73 -4.89 -8.28
C TRP A 142 -14.06 -5.64 -6.98
N THR A 143 -15.20 -6.34 -6.95
CA THR A 143 -15.66 -7.07 -5.75
C THR A 143 -14.67 -8.16 -5.36
N GLU A 144 -14.21 -8.96 -6.32
CA GLU A 144 -13.18 -9.96 -6.12
C GLU A 144 -11.88 -9.33 -5.59
N PHE A 145 -11.42 -8.25 -6.23
CA PHE A 145 -10.22 -7.53 -5.84
C PHE A 145 -10.32 -7.01 -4.39
N ASN A 146 -11.45 -6.38 -4.03
CA ASN A 146 -11.69 -5.84 -2.69
C ASN A 146 -11.80 -6.95 -1.63
N ASN A 147 -12.45 -8.07 -1.95
CA ASN A 147 -12.60 -9.20 -1.03
C ASN A 147 -11.26 -9.85 -0.68
N ILE A 148 -10.25 -9.73 -1.54
CA ILE A 148 -8.91 -10.28 -1.30
C ILE A 148 -7.97 -9.22 -0.69
N VAL A 149 -7.90 -8.04 -1.30
CA VAL A 149 -6.92 -7.00 -0.91
C VAL A 149 -7.40 -6.20 0.30
N GLY A 150 -8.70 -5.93 0.43
CA GLY A 150 -9.27 -5.15 1.52
C GLY A 150 -9.02 -5.76 2.91
N PRO A 151 -9.36 -7.04 3.14
CA PRO A 151 -9.04 -7.72 4.40
C PRO A 151 -7.54 -7.75 4.69
N PHE A 152 -6.71 -8.04 3.68
CA PHE A 152 -5.26 -8.06 3.84
C PHE A 152 -4.71 -6.73 4.37
N ILE A 153 -5.15 -5.59 3.82
CA ILE A 153 -4.77 -4.26 4.31
C ILE A 153 -5.29 -4.03 5.73
N ARG A 154 -6.58 -4.28 6.00
CA ARG A 154 -7.20 -4.02 7.31
C ARG A 154 -6.57 -4.85 8.43
N GLU A 155 -6.36 -6.13 8.19
CA GLU A 155 -5.68 -7.04 9.13
C GLU A 155 -4.24 -6.59 9.36
N THR A 156 -3.57 -6.05 8.34
CA THR A 156 -2.20 -5.55 8.49
C THR A 156 -2.18 -4.32 9.38
N ILE A 157 -2.95 -3.28 9.04
CA ILE A 157 -3.02 -2.05 9.84
C ILE A 157 -3.45 -2.34 11.27
N SER A 158 -4.48 -3.17 11.46
CA SER A 158 -4.99 -3.50 12.80
C SER A 158 -3.93 -4.16 13.68
N ALA A 159 -3.08 -5.03 13.12
CA ALA A 159 -1.97 -5.62 13.86
C ALA A 159 -0.94 -4.56 14.29
N GLU A 160 -0.59 -3.63 13.40
CA GLU A 160 0.40 -2.57 13.67
C GLU A 160 -0.10 -1.53 14.69
N THR A 161 -1.37 -1.15 14.61
CA THR A 161 -1.96 -0.14 15.52
C THR A 161 -2.36 -0.72 16.87
N SER A 162 -2.62 -2.02 16.97
CA SER A 162 -2.89 -2.69 18.26
C SER A 162 -1.60 -3.00 19.04
N ALA A 163 -0.47 -3.19 18.33
CA ALA A 163 0.82 -3.50 18.94
C ALA A 163 1.61 -2.25 19.37
N GLY A 164 1.26 -1.06 18.88
CA GLY A 164 1.95 0.21 19.14
C GLY A 164 1.06 1.24 19.85
N SER A 165 1.53 1.77 20.97
CA SER A 165 0.84 2.67 21.92
C SER A 165 0.48 4.08 21.39
N ARG A 166 -0.10 4.22 20.18
CA ARG A 166 -0.67 5.48 19.67
C ARG A 166 -2.11 5.29 19.24
N SER A 167 -3.00 6.12 19.80
CA SER A 167 -4.44 6.10 19.51
C SER A 167 -4.69 6.33 18.02
N PHE A 168 -5.19 5.30 17.34
CA PHE A 168 -5.71 5.39 16.00
C PHE A 168 -7.13 5.99 16.05
N SER A 169 -7.24 7.29 15.82
CA SER A 169 -8.55 7.94 15.71
C SER A 169 -9.11 7.75 14.31
N ALA A 170 -10.34 7.25 14.20
CA ALA A 170 -11.03 7.16 12.92
C ALA A 170 -11.08 8.56 12.26
N ILE A 171 -10.63 8.65 11.02
CA ILE A 171 -10.60 9.91 10.29
C ILE A 171 -12.05 10.35 10.04
N PRO A 172 -12.42 11.61 10.38
CA PRO A 172 -13.71 12.16 9.99
C PRO A 172 -13.91 11.98 8.48
N GLN A 173 -14.89 11.18 8.10
CA GLN A 173 -15.26 11.02 6.70
C GLN A 173 -16.13 12.21 6.26
N PHE A 174 -16.30 12.35 4.94
CA PHE A 174 -17.09 13.43 4.35
C PHE A 174 -18.43 13.65 5.09
N PRO A 175 -18.91 14.89 5.17
CA PRO A 175 -20.21 15.19 5.75
C PRO A 175 -21.28 14.27 5.17
N SER A 176 -22.06 13.62 6.04
CA SER A 176 -23.21 12.82 5.61
C SER A 176 -24.39 13.67 5.13
N VAL A 177 -24.28 15.00 5.25
CA VAL A 177 -25.28 15.99 4.86
C VAL A 177 -24.55 17.14 4.16
N LEU A 178 -25.00 17.50 2.95
CA LEU A 178 -24.38 18.53 2.10
C LEU A 178 -24.80 19.95 2.50
N ASP A 179 -25.87 20.10 3.28
CA ASP A 179 -26.48 21.37 3.69
C ASP A 179 -25.56 22.23 4.59
N LYS A 180 -24.36 21.74 4.92
CA LYS A 180 -23.33 22.42 5.72
C LYS A 180 -22.11 22.87 4.90
N LEU A 181 -22.10 22.66 3.59
CA LEU A 181 -21.03 23.13 2.71
C LEU A 181 -21.45 24.49 2.15
N GLU A 182 -21.08 25.54 2.87
CA GLU A 182 -21.03 26.89 2.28
C GLU A 182 -19.89 26.87 1.25
N PHE A 183 -20.26 26.95 -0.03
CA PHE A 183 -19.30 27.17 -1.09
C PHE A 183 -19.14 28.68 -1.20
N ASP A 184 -17.99 29.22 -0.77
CA ASP A 184 -17.61 30.57 -1.11
C ASP A 184 -17.49 30.66 -2.64
N GLU A 185 -18.27 31.55 -3.26
CA GLU A 185 -18.24 31.86 -4.70
C GLU A 185 -16.92 32.51 -5.16
#